data_AF-A0A950VCR8-F1
#
_entry.id   AF-A0A950VCR8-F1
#
_cell.length_a   1.000
_cell.length_b   1.000
_cell.length_c   1.000
_cell.angle_alpha   90.00
_cell.angle_beta   90.00
_cell.angle_gamma   90.00
#
_symmetry.space_group_name_H-M   'P 1'
#
loop_
_entity.id
_entity.type
_entity.pdbx_description
1 polymer ?
#
loop_
_entity_poly.entity_id
_entity_poly.type
_entity_poly.pdbx_seq_one_letter_code
_entity_poly.pdbx_strand_id
1 'polypeptide(L)'
;MIDEWPDKLAMIQATTDLPVWISEIGVSTFGAEEVQEWGLRRSFELLRGRAPRIHWYSLYDLPAAWPATTRHKEAEGSSYYRHFHMGLLDERGHPKLAARAFHEVAPAFGICQWFHYEDHRLDDAVRWLRDFGVTDLRTGLSWADWFRPGAEAWFDRQMRALEPFRVTATFCFTPEHRGTWAHYTAPPQEPEEFAAFCAAMLRRYA
;
A
#
# COMPACT_ATOMS: atom_id res chain seq x y z
N MET A 1 5.20 -11.47 -18.74
CA MET A 1 6.27 -11.90 -17.79
C MET A 1 6.87 -10.70 -17.07
N ILE A 2 7.71 -10.89 -16.04
CA ILE A 2 8.37 -9.77 -15.32
C ILE A 2 9.36 -9.02 -16.23
N ASP A 3 10.02 -9.73 -17.15
CA ASP A 3 11.02 -9.14 -18.05
C ASP A 3 10.44 -8.13 -19.06
N GLU A 4 9.12 -8.15 -19.28
CA GLU A 4 8.41 -7.18 -20.14
C GLU A 4 8.08 -5.87 -19.42
N TRP A 5 8.27 -5.79 -18.10
CA TRP A 5 7.86 -4.62 -17.31
C TRP A 5 8.49 -3.31 -17.77
N PRO A 6 9.78 -3.25 -18.16
CA PRO A 6 10.36 -2.02 -18.70
C PRO A 6 9.64 -1.50 -19.94
N ASP A 7 9.28 -2.38 -20.88
CA ASP A 7 8.61 -2.00 -22.12
C ASP A 7 7.17 -1.57 -21.84
N LYS A 8 6.47 -2.26 -20.93
CA LYS A 8 5.13 -1.86 -20.50
C LYS A 8 5.12 -0.49 -19.82
N LEU A 9 6.11 -0.20 -18.99
CA LEU A 9 6.27 1.12 -18.37
C LEU A 9 6.50 2.19 -19.44
N ALA A 10 7.39 1.94 -20.40
CA ALA A 10 7.66 2.87 -21.51
C ALA A 10 6.41 3.12 -22.37
N MET A 11 5.61 2.08 -22.62
CA MET A 11 4.33 2.22 -23.35
C MET A 11 3.36 3.15 -22.61
N ILE A 12 3.25 3.04 -21.28
CA ILE A 12 2.38 3.92 -20.47
C ILE A 12 2.95 5.34 -20.46
N GLN A 13 4.26 5.51 -20.33
CA GLN A 13 4.92 6.82 -20.40
C GLN A 13 4.71 7.52 -21.75
N ALA A 14 4.56 6.76 -22.84
CA ALA A 14 4.29 7.34 -24.16
C ALA A 14 2.87 7.89 -24.34
N THR A 15 1.94 7.64 -23.40
CA THR A 15 0.54 8.13 -23.50
C THR A 15 0.28 9.41 -22.74
N THR A 16 1.26 9.93 -22.00
CA THR A 16 1.09 11.12 -21.15
C THR A 16 2.41 11.86 -20.95
N ASP A 17 2.33 13.19 -20.87
CA ASP A 17 3.48 14.04 -20.50
C ASP A 17 3.68 14.12 -18.98
N LEU A 18 2.76 13.54 -18.19
CA LEU A 18 2.84 13.51 -16.73
C LEU A 18 3.81 12.42 -16.25
N PRO A 19 4.49 12.62 -15.11
CA PRO A 19 5.32 11.57 -14.52
C PRO A 19 4.50 10.30 -14.21
N VAL A 20 4.93 9.16 -14.73
CA VAL A 20 4.31 7.85 -14.44
C VAL A 20 4.98 7.23 -13.23
N TRP A 21 4.20 6.95 -12.18
CA TRP A 21 4.68 6.30 -10.96
C TRP A 21 4.29 4.82 -10.94
N ILE A 22 5.15 4.00 -10.34
CA ILE A 22 4.81 2.63 -10.01
C ILE A 22 4.24 2.65 -8.60
N SER A 23 2.91 2.82 -8.51
CA SER A 23 2.20 2.97 -7.23
C SER A 23 2.16 1.68 -6.40
N GLU A 24 2.37 0.52 -7.03
CA GLU A 24 2.36 -0.79 -6.38
C GLU A 24 3.03 -1.85 -7.24
N ILE A 25 4.03 -2.56 -6.70
CA ILE A 25 4.59 -3.81 -7.23
C ILE A 25 4.94 -4.72 -6.07
N GLY A 26 4.98 -6.03 -6.27
CA GLY A 26 5.40 -6.95 -5.22
C GLY A 26 5.35 -8.39 -5.68
N VAL A 27 5.90 -9.27 -4.85
CA VAL A 27 5.89 -10.71 -5.06
C VAL A 27 5.49 -11.38 -3.76
N SER A 28 4.59 -12.37 -3.85
CA SER A 28 4.11 -13.10 -2.68
C SER A 28 5.08 -14.22 -2.30
N THR A 29 5.28 -14.45 -1.01
CA THR A 29 6.04 -15.59 -0.46
C THR A 29 5.23 -16.88 -0.38
N PHE A 30 3.97 -16.90 -0.84
CA PHE A 30 3.17 -18.12 -0.88
C PHE A 30 3.88 -19.23 -1.67
N GLY A 31 4.29 -20.28 -0.95
CA GLY A 31 5.02 -21.43 -1.48
C GLY A 31 6.53 -21.41 -1.19
N ALA A 32 7.19 -20.24 -1.17
CA ALA A 32 8.61 -20.08 -0.87
C ALA A 32 8.99 -18.59 -0.69
N GLU A 33 9.78 -18.25 0.33
CA GLU A 33 10.23 -16.87 0.56
C GLU A 33 11.29 -16.43 -0.46
N GLU A 34 12.09 -17.37 -0.97
CA GLU A 34 13.14 -17.15 -1.96
C GLU A 34 12.59 -16.54 -3.26
N VAL A 35 11.33 -16.83 -3.58
CA VAL A 35 10.64 -16.26 -4.76
C VAL A 35 10.45 -14.74 -4.59
N GLN A 36 10.11 -14.27 -3.38
CA GLN A 36 9.99 -12.85 -3.10
C GLN A 36 11.36 -12.17 -3.09
N GLU A 37 12.37 -12.78 -2.50
CA GLU A 37 13.74 -12.23 -2.49
C GLU A 37 14.29 -12.08 -3.92
N TRP A 38 14.18 -13.13 -4.74
CA TRP A 38 14.56 -13.07 -6.15
C TRP A 38 13.74 -12.00 -6.89
N GLY A 39 12.42 -11.97 -6.65
CA GLY A 39 11.50 -11.03 -7.27
C GLY A 39 11.80 -9.57 -6.94
N LEU A 40 12.20 -9.27 -5.70
CA LEU A 40 12.63 -7.95 -5.25
C LEU A 40 13.86 -7.48 -6.03
N ARG A 41 14.91 -8.31 -6.06
CA ARG A 41 16.16 -8.02 -6.77
C ARG A 41 15.93 -7.85 -8.27
N ARG A 42 15.17 -8.75 -8.88
CA ARG A 42 14.85 -8.69 -10.31
C ARG A 42 14.02 -7.45 -10.66
N SER A 43 13.02 -7.11 -9.85
CA SER A 43 12.22 -5.90 -10.04
C SER A 43 13.09 -4.64 -9.95
N PHE A 44 14.02 -4.61 -8.99
CA PHE A 44 14.94 -3.49 -8.82
C PHE A 44 15.87 -3.32 -10.04
N GLU A 45 16.50 -4.39 -10.52
CA GLU A 45 17.31 -4.38 -11.74
C GLU A 45 16.55 -3.80 -12.93
N LEU A 46 15.30 -4.23 -13.11
CA LEU A 46 14.48 -3.86 -14.25
C LEU A 46 13.96 -2.42 -14.17
N LEU A 47 13.58 -1.96 -12.98
CA LEU A 47 12.78 -0.73 -12.81
C LEU A 47 13.55 0.46 -12.23
N ARG A 48 14.68 0.24 -11.55
CA ARG A 48 15.41 1.34 -10.90
C ARG A 48 15.75 2.44 -11.91
N GLY A 49 15.45 3.69 -11.54
CA GLY A 49 15.70 4.86 -12.41
C GLY A 49 14.75 5.01 -13.61
N ARG A 50 13.76 4.13 -13.80
CA ARG A 50 12.78 4.24 -14.90
C ARG A 50 11.48 4.93 -14.52
N ALA A 51 11.19 5.04 -13.23
CA ALA A 51 10.06 5.79 -12.70
C ALA A 51 10.54 6.62 -11.50
N PRO A 52 10.00 7.84 -11.30
CA PRO A 52 10.42 8.72 -10.21
C PRO A 52 9.97 8.23 -8.82
N ARG A 53 8.94 7.37 -8.75
CA ARG A 53 8.48 6.72 -7.52
C ARG A 53 8.08 5.28 -7.81
N ILE A 54 8.54 4.37 -6.95
CA ILE A 54 8.27 2.93 -7.04
C ILE A 54 7.95 2.44 -5.63
N HIS A 55 6.81 1.80 -5.42
CA HIS A 55 6.40 1.30 -4.10
C HIS A 55 6.30 -0.22 -4.09
N TRP A 56 7.06 -0.85 -3.19
CA TRP A 56 6.97 -2.27 -2.90
C TRP A 56 5.78 -2.56 -1.98
N TYR A 57 4.90 -3.47 -2.38
CA TYR A 57 3.78 -3.97 -1.59
C TYR A 57 4.16 -5.34 -1.01
N SER A 58 4.26 -5.51 0.30
CA SER A 58 3.99 -4.55 1.39
C SER A 58 5.02 -4.65 2.52
N LEU A 59 4.87 -3.83 3.58
CA LEU A 59 5.69 -4.00 4.78
C LEU A 59 5.27 -5.24 5.55
N TYR A 60 3.99 -5.37 5.89
CA TYR A 60 3.44 -6.52 6.62
C TYR A 60 2.58 -7.41 5.71
N ASP A 61 2.61 -8.69 6.01
CA ASP A 61 1.55 -9.61 5.61
C ASP A 61 0.20 -9.13 6.13
N LEU A 62 -0.85 -9.41 5.35
CA LEU A 62 -2.20 -9.20 5.81
C LEU A 62 -2.55 -10.32 6.81
N PRO A 63 -3.06 -10.00 8.02
CA PRO A 63 -3.44 -11.02 8.98
C PRO A 63 -4.53 -11.93 8.41
N ALA A 64 -4.40 -13.24 8.55
CA ALA A 64 -5.39 -14.20 8.01
C ALA A 64 -6.77 -14.05 8.67
N ALA A 65 -6.80 -13.53 9.91
CA ALA A 65 -8.02 -13.23 10.65
C ALA A 65 -8.74 -11.96 10.15
N TRP A 66 -8.08 -11.12 9.34
CA TRP A 66 -8.67 -9.89 8.83
C TRP A 66 -9.33 -10.16 7.47
N PRO A 67 -10.55 -9.66 7.23
CA PRO A 67 -11.16 -9.74 5.91
C PRO A 67 -10.26 -9.04 4.90
N ALA A 68 -9.92 -9.71 3.79
CA ALA A 68 -9.36 -9.02 2.63
C ALA A 68 -10.47 -8.13 2.06
N THR A 69 -10.45 -6.85 2.43
CA THR A 69 -11.46 -5.82 2.12
C THR A 69 -11.50 -5.46 0.64
N THR A 70 -11.19 -6.35 -0.29
CA THR A 70 -11.41 -6.12 -1.73
C THR A 70 -11.76 -7.38 -2.52
N ARG A 71 -11.83 -8.58 -1.91
CA ARG A 71 -11.73 -9.83 -2.70
C ARG A 71 -12.58 -10.99 -2.19
N HIS A 72 -13.22 -11.68 -3.13
CA HIS A 72 -14.14 -12.78 -2.89
C HIS A 72 -13.39 -14.13 -2.82
N LYS A 73 -13.32 -14.73 -1.61
CA LYS A 73 -12.68 -16.04 -1.32
C LYS A 73 -12.92 -17.13 -2.37
N GLU A 74 -14.14 -17.21 -2.88
CA GLU A 74 -14.59 -18.31 -3.74
C GLU A 74 -14.30 -18.08 -5.23
N ALA A 75 -14.07 -16.83 -5.65
CA ALA A 75 -13.86 -16.48 -7.06
C ALA A 75 -12.39 -16.47 -7.50
N GLU A 76 -11.45 -16.37 -6.56
CA GLU A 76 -10.02 -16.12 -6.85
C GLU A 76 -9.10 -17.35 -6.67
N GLY A 77 -9.61 -18.48 -6.16
CA GLY A 77 -8.83 -19.71 -6.01
C GLY A 77 -7.52 -19.50 -5.22
N SER A 78 -6.39 -20.06 -5.72
CA SER A 78 -5.09 -19.94 -5.03
C SER A 78 -4.51 -18.51 -5.04
N SER A 79 -5.00 -17.63 -5.91
CA SER A 79 -4.58 -16.22 -5.92
C SER A 79 -5.06 -15.47 -4.67
N TYR A 80 -6.19 -15.88 -4.09
CA TYR A 80 -6.69 -15.35 -2.82
C TYR A 80 -5.64 -15.45 -1.70
N TYR A 81 -4.99 -16.61 -1.54
CA TYR A 81 -4.03 -16.85 -0.45
C TYR A 81 -2.75 -16.04 -0.61
N ARG A 82 -2.32 -15.76 -1.85
CA ARG A 82 -1.11 -14.97 -2.12
C ARG A 82 -1.19 -13.56 -1.53
N HIS A 83 -2.40 -12.99 -1.47
CA HIS A 83 -2.61 -11.66 -0.91
C HIS A 83 -2.26 -11.55 0.58
N PHE A 84 -2.27 -12.67 1.31
CA PHE A 84 -1.89 -12.69 2.73
C PHE A 84 -0.38 -12.78 2.95
N HIS A 85 0.41 -12.99 1.88
CA HIS A 85 1.83 -13.30 1.96
C HIS A 85 2.71 -12.33 1.15
N MET A 86 2.31 -11.06 1.05
CA MET A 86 3.00 -10.02 0.27
C MET A 86 4.02 -9.20 1.10
N GLY A 87 3.98 -9.29 2.42
CA GLY A 87 4.81 -8.51 3.32
C GLY A 87 6.28 -8.92 3.27
N LEU A 88 7.16 -7.94 3.48
CA LEU A 88 8.55 -8.15 3.89
C LEU A 88 8.63 -8.73 5.31
N LEU A 89 7.64 -8.42 6.14
CA LEU A 89 7.42 -8.96 7.46
C LEU A 89 6.20 -9.87 7.44
N ASP A 90 6.19 -10.92 8.26
CA ASP A 90 4.99 -11.71 8.50
C ASP A 90 3.92 -10.92 9.29
N GLU A 91 2.74 -11.52 9.53
CA GLU A 91 1.64 -10.84 10.24
C GLU A 91 2.00 -10.44 11.68
N ARG A 92 3.04 -11.04 12.26
CA ARG A 92 3.56 -10.81 13.62
C ARG A 92 4.76 -9.86 13.64
N GLY A 93 5.22 -9.40 12.48
CA GLY A 93 6.35 -8.49 12.34
C GLY A 93 7.72 -9.16 12.31
N HIS A 94 7.81 -10.47 12.10
CA HIS A 94 9.10 -11.14 11.89
C HIS A 94 9.59 -10.92 10.46
N PRO A 95 10.89 -10.61 10.26
CA PRO A 95 11.43 -10.36 8.94
C PRO A 95 11.57 -11.65 8.13
N LYS A 96 11.08 -11.61 6.88
CA LYS A 96 11.27 -12.65 5.87
C LYS A 96 12.59 -12.49 5.12
N LEU A 97 12.92 -13.42 4.22
CA LEU A 97 14.16 -13.36 3.43
C LEU A 97 14.36 -12.03 2.71
N ALA A 98 13.33 -11.54 1.99
CA ALA A 98 13.43 -10.30 1.21
C ALA A 98 13.65 -9.04 2.08
N ALA A 99 13.19 -9.04 3.34
CA ALA A 99 13.43 -7.92 4.26
C ALA A 99 14.93 -7.68 4.49
N ARG A 100 15.73 -8.75 4.51
CA ARG A 100 17.19 -8.68 4.72
C ARG A 100 17.89 -7.93 3.59
N ALA A 101 17.36 -8.02 2.37
CA ALA A 101 17.90 -7.40 1.17
C ALA A 101 17.32 -6.01 0.88
N PHE A 102 16.28 -5.55 1.61
CA PHE A 102 15.56 -4.34 1.22
C PHE A 102 16.42 -3.06 1.30
N HIS A 103 17.37 -3.02 2.24
CA HIS A 103 18.34 -1.92 2.35
C HIS A 103 19.19 -1.73 1.07
N GLU A 104 19.32 -2.76 0.24
CA GLU A 104 20.06 -2.71 -1.03
C GLU A 104 19.28 -2.01 -2.15
N VAL A 105 17.94 -1.94 -2.03
CA VAL A 105 17.05 -1.33 -3.04
C VAL A 105 16.49 0.03 -2.59
N ALA A 106 16.50 0.30 -1.29
CA ALA A 106 16.21 1.61 -0.74
C ALA A 106 17.35 2.62 -1.06
N PRO A 107 17.06 3.92 -1.20
CA PRO A 107 15.75 4.56 -1.13
C PRO A 107 14.97 4.53 -2.45
N ALA A 108 15.52 3.91 -3.50
CA ALA A 108 14.93 3.92 -4.84
C ALA A 108 13.59 3.18 -4.90
N PHE A 109 13.40 2.16 -4.06
CA PHE A 109 12.08 1.59 -3.77
C PHE A 109 11.56 2.15 -2.45
N GLY A 110 10.38 2.77 -2.50
CA GLY A 110 9.53 3.04 -1.36
C GLY A 110 8.68 1.83 -0.98
N ILE A 111 7.77 2.01 -0.02
CA ILE A 111 6.85 0.96 0.42
C ILE A 111 5.40 1.41 0.26
N CYS A 112 4.52 0.48 -0.13
CA CYS A 112 3.08 0.63 -0.04
C CYS A 112 2.58 -0.18 1.15
N GLN A 113 2.13 0.50 2.22
CA GLN A 113 1.58 -0.12 3.42
C GLN A 113 0.26 0.55 3.81
N TRP A 114 -0.79 -0.25 3.90
CA TRP A 114 -2.07 0.19 4.43
C TRP A 114 -2.12 -0.02 5.94
N PHE A 115 -2.55 0.98 6.69
CA PHE A 115 -2.82 0.86 8.11
C PHE A 115 -4.33 0.78 8.30
N HIS A 116 -4.79 -0.26 8.98
CA HIS A 116 -6.19 -0.34 9.38
C HIS A 116 -6.48 0.70 10.47
N TYR A 117 -7.77 0.97 10.70
CA TYR A 117 -8.19 1.83 11.80
C TYR A 117 -7.60 1.35 13.13
N GLU A 118 -6.94 2.24 13.86
CA GLU A 118 -6.25 1.94 15.12
C GLU A 118 -5.26 0.77 15.05
N ASP A 119 -4.57 0.61 13.90
CA ASP A 119 -3.56 -0.43 13.74
C ASP A 119 -2.42 -0.26 14.77
N HIS A 120 -2.39 -1.16 15.74
CA HIS A 120 -1.41 -1.20 16.82
C HIS A 120 0.04 -1.32 16.33
N ARG A 121 0.24 -1.75 15.08
CA ARG A 121 1.58 -1.94 14.48
C ARG A 121 2.18 -0.65 13.95
N LEU A 122 1.46 0.48 13.96
CA LEU A 122 1.91 1.73 13.33
C LEU A 122 3.30 2.19 13.81
N ASP A 123 3.59 2.11 15.11
CA ASP A 123 4.87 2.60 15.64
C ASP A 123 6.03 1.68 15.27
N ASP A 124 5.83 0.36 15.34
CA ASP A 124 6.79 -0.63 14.87
C ASP A 124 7.01 -0.54 13.36
N ALA A 125 5.95 -0.24 12.60
CA ALA A 125 6.02 -0.03 11.16
C ALA A 125 6.93 1.15 10.83
N VAL A 126 6.74 2.29 11.51
CA VAL A 126 7.57 3.48 11.33
C VAL A 126 9.03 3.19 11.65
N ARG A 127 9.33 2.39 12.69
CA ARG A 127 10.69 1.95 12.98
C ARG A 127 11.27 1.14 11.83
N TRP A 128 10.57 0.11 11.37
CA TRP A 128 11.03 -0.74 10.25
C TRP A 128 11.25 0.05 8.96
N LEU A 129 10.34 0.96 8.61
CA LEU A 129 10.47 1.82 7.44
C LEU A 129 11.74 2.67 7.51
N ARG A 130 12.07 3.22 8.68
CA ARG A 130 13.33 3.98 8.90
C ARG A 130 14.55 3.07 8.80
N ASP A 131 14.52 1.91 9.45
CA ASP A 131 15.64 0.95 9.45
C ASP A 131 15.94 0.42 8.04
N PHE A 132 14.91 0.28 7.19
CA PHE A 132 15.04 -0.07 5.78
C PHE A 132 15.51 1.09 4.89
N GLY A 133 15.57 2.33 5.40
CA GLY A 133 15.95 3.51 4.60
C GLY A 133 14.85 3.97 3.63
N VAL A 134 13.58 3.67 3.91
CA VAL A 134 12.45 4.09 3.08
C VAL A 134 12.30 5.61 3.13
N THR A 135 12.10 6.23 1.96
CA THR A 135 11.82 7.67 1.86
C THR A 135 10.44 7.96 1.26
N ASP A 136 9.96 7.15 0.30
CA ASP A 136 8.61 7.26 -0.25
C ASP A 136 7.70 6.20 0.39
N LEU A 137 6.57 6.64 0.92
CA LEU A 137 5.57 5.76 1.52
C LEU A 137 4.21 6.00 0.85
N ARG A 138 3.58 4.95 0.35
CA ARG A 138 2.18 4.99 -0.07
C ARG A 138 1.30 4.34 1.00
N THR A 139 0.26 5.05 1.39
CA THR A 139 -0.75 4.57 2.35
C THR A 139 -2.10 5.19 1.99
N GLY A 140 -3.09 5.13 2.88
CA GLY A 140 -4.34 5.85 2.65
C GLY A 140 -5.20 6.11 3.88
N LEU A 141 -6.13 7.03 3.70
CA LEU A 141 -7.15 7.41 4.66
C LEU A 141 -8.52 6.98 4.13
N SER A 142 -9.24 6.22 4.95
CA SER A 142 -10.52 5.61 4.59
C SER A 142 -11.67 6.55 4.91
N TRP A 143 -12.51 6.87 3.91
CA TRP A 143 -13.72 7.66 4.12
C TRP A 143 -14.73 6.90 4.99
N ALA A 144 -14.80 5.57 4.86
CA ALA A 144 -15.57 4.72 5.76
C ALA A 144 -15.12 4.85 7.23
N ASP A 145 -13.80 4.91 7.47
CA ASP A 145 -13.27 5.04 8.84
C ASP A 145 -13.49 6.43 9.43
N TRP A 146 -13.71 7.46 8.60
CA TRP A 146 -14.06 8.81 9.05
C TRP A 146 -15.33 8.86 9.92
N PHE A 147 -16.23 7.88 9.77
CA PHE A 147 -17.45 7.76 10.56
C PHE A 147 -17.27 6.95 11.85
N ARG A 148 -16.06 6.45 12.14
CA ARG A 148 -15.77 5.73 13.40
C ARG A 148 -15.54 6.73 14.54
N PRO A 149 -15.87 6.34 15.79
CA PRO A 149 -15.55 7.16 16.96
C PRO A 149 -14.04 7.44 17.06
N GLY A 150 -13.67 8.72 17.15
CA GLY A 150 -12.26 9.13 17.30
C GLY A 150 -11.47 9.22 15.98
N ALA A 151 -12.12 9.15 14.82
CA ALA A 151 -11.43 9.04 13.54
C ALA A 151 -10.41 10.15 13.25
N GLU A 152 -10.77 11.40 13.57
CA GLU A 152 -9.85 12.52 13.41
C GLU A 152 -8.57 12.36 14.24
N ALA A 153 -8.69 11.94 15.51
CA ALA A 153 -7.54 11.71 16.38
C ALA A 153 -6.66 10.56 15.88
N TRP A 154 -7.27 9.50 15.35
CA TRP A 154 -6.52 8.40 14.72
C TRP A 154 -5.77 8.87 13.46
N PHE A 155 -6.43 9.61 12.57
CA PHE A 155 -5.79 10.12 11.35
C PHE A 155 -4.65 11.09 11.68
N ASP A 156 -4.81 11.95 12.69
CA ASP A 156 -3.73 12.81 13.18
C ASP A 156 -2.54 12.02 13.69
N ARG A 157 -2.81 10.99 14.50
CA ARG A 157 -1.76 10.11 15.02
C ARG A 157 -1.00 9.44 13.88
N GLN A 158 -1.73 8.89 12.91
CA GLN A 158 -1.13 8.23 11.75
C GLN A 158 -0.30 9.22 10.94
N MET A 159 -0.87 10.33 10.48
CA MET A 159 -0.16 11.27 9.62
C MET A 159 1.04 11.91 10.33
N ARG A 160 0.94 12.21 11.63
CA ARG A 160 2.07 12.67 12.45
C ARG A 160 3.20 11.64 12.52
N ALA A 161 2.86 10.36 12.73
CA ALA A 161 3.87 9.29 12.78
C ALA A 161 4.59 9.11 11.43
N LEU A 162 3.90 9.46 10.32
CA LEU A 162 4.39 9.33 8.95
C LEU A 162 5.06 10.59 8.39
N GLU A 163 5.06 11.72 9.12
CA GLU A 163 5.76 12.97 8.75
C GLU A 163 7.22 12.79 8.25
N PRO A 164 8.03 11.84 8.77
CA PRO A 164 9.39 11.63 8.27
C PRO A 164 9.49 11.12 6.82
N PHE A 165 8.39 10.68 6.20
CA PHE A 165 8.38 10.10 4.86
C PHE A 165 7.68 11.03 3.85
N ARG A 166 8.03 10.90 2.57
CA ARG A 166 7.27 11.49 1.46
C ARG A 166 6.04 10.63 1.20
N VAL A 167 4.92 11.04 1.81
CA VAL A 167 3.68 10.26 1.76
C VAL A 167 2.91 10.50 0.47
N THR A 168 2.52 9.42 -0.20
CA THR A 168 1.46 9.40 -1.23
C THR A 168 0.20 8.84 -0.59
N ALA A 169 -0.75 9.70 -0.22
CA ALA A 169 -2.00 9.29 0.41
C ALA A 169 -3.05 8.92 -0.64
N THR A 170 -3.68 7.77 -0.46
CA THR A 170 -4.85 7.33 -1.23
C THR A 170 -6.11 7.58 -0.38
N PHE A 171 -7.13 8.24 -0.91
CA PHE A 171 -8.43 8.33 -0.27
C PHE A 171 -9.37 7.29 -0.88
N CYS A 172 -9.99 6.46 -0.04
CA CYS A 172 -10.77 5.32 -0.52
C CYS A 172 -11.86 4.89 0.47
N PHE A 173 -12.62 3.87 0.08
CA PHE A 173 -13.68 3.20 0.84
C PHE A 173 -14.90 4.06 1.17
N THR A 174 -16.02 3.74 0.52
CA THR A 174 -17.31 4.34 0.81
C THR A 174 -17.86 3.83 2.14
N PRO A 175 -18.32 4.68 3.09
CA PRO A 175 -19.05 4.21 4.26
C PRO A 175 -20.29 3.42 3.82
N GLU A 176 -20.59 2.27 4.44
CA GLU A 176 -21.69 1.39 3.99
C GLU A 176 -23.04 2.12 3.89
N HIS A 177 -23.33 3.04 4.81
CA HIS A 177 -24.56 3.83 4.83
C HIS A 177 -24.58 4.97 3.79
N ARG A 178 -23.46 5.24 3.11
CA ARG A 178 -23.31 6.24 2.05
C ARG A 178 -23.10 5.63 0.66
N GLY A 179 -23.04 4.31 0.56
CA GLY A 179 -22.94 3.60 -0.71
C GLY A 179 -24.31 3.35 -1.35
N THR A 180 -24.38 3.26 -2.68
CA THR A 180 -25.60 2.83 -3.38
C THR A 180 -26.07 1.42 -2.98
N TRP A 181 -25.17 0.63 -2.36
CA TRP A 181 -25.45 -0.55 -1.55
C TRP A 181 -24.47 -0.60 -0.36
N ALA A 182 -24.77 -1.41 0.66
CA ALA A 182 -23.98 -1.52 1.89
C ALA A 182 -22.65 -2.27 1.66
N HIS A 183 -21.70 -1.61 1.00
CA HIS A 183 -20.36 -2.12 0.78
C HIS A 183 -19.36 -0.99 0.54
N TYR A 184 -18.12 -1.18 0.96
CA TYR A 184 -17.08 -0.15 0.85
C TYR A 184 -16.56 0.12 -0.56
N THR A 185 -16.90 -0.73 -1.53
CA THR A 185 -16.64 -0.50 -2.97
C THR A 185 -17.84 0.08 -3.70
N ALA A 186 -18.98 0.29 -3.02
CA ALA A 186 -20.13 0.90 -3.65
C ALA A 186 -19.81 2.34 -4.07
N PRO A 187 -20.26 2.79 -5.26
CA PRO A 187 -20.29 4.20 -5.58
C PRO A 187 -20.99 4.98 -4.46
N PRO A 188 -20.48 6.17 -4.09
CA PRO A 188 -21.19 7.05 -3.17
C PRO A 188 -22.58 7.39 -3.72
N GLN A 189 -23.59 7.43 -2.85
CA GLN A 189 -24.92 7.97 -3.18
C GLN A 189 -24.81 9.44 -3.58
N GLU A 190 -23.95 10.18 -2.87
CA GLU A 190 -23.65 11.59 -3.10
C GLU A 190 -22.12 11.75 -3.27
N PRO A 191 -21.60 11.80 -4.52
CA PRO A 191 -20.17 11.93 -4.80
C PRO A 191 -19.51 13.16 -4.13
N GLU A 192 -20.29 14.22 -3.91
CA GLU A 192 -19.86 15.45 -3.26
C GLU A 192 -19.41 15.23 -1.81
N GLU A 193 -19.98 14.27 -1.08
CA GLU A 193 -19.55 13.97 0.29
C GLU A 193 -18.14 13.35 0.31
N PHE A 194 -17.84 12.46 -0.65
CA PHE A 194 -16.47 11.93 -0.80
C PHE A 194 -15.49 13.02 -1.22
N ALA A 195 -15.91 13.92 -2.12
CA ALA A 195 -15.08 15.07 -2.51
C ALA A 195 -14.81 16.00 -1.31
N ALA A 196 -15.82 16.23 -0.46
CA ALA A 196 -15.67 17.02 0.76
C ALA A 196 -14.70 16.36 1.77
N PHE A 197 -14.77 15.03 1.92
CA PHE A 197 -13.79 14.27 2.70
C PHE A 197 -12.38 14.44 2.15
N CYS A 198 -12.16 14.23 0.84
CA CYS A 198 -10.87 14.42 0.19
C CYS A 198 -10.32 15.85 0.44
N ALA A 199 -11.15 16.87 0.27
CA ALA A 199 -10.77 18.25 0.50
C ALA A 199 -10.42 18.53 1.97
N ALA A 200 -11.13 17.92 2.92
CA ALA A 200 -10.82 18.04 4.34
C ALA A 200 -9.46 17.40 4.68
N MET A 201 -9.17 16.22 4.15
CA MET A 201 -7.90 15.54 4.37
C MET A 201 -6.72 16.32 3.76
N LEU A 202 -6.90 16.87 2.55
CA LEU A 202 -5.89 17.73 1.92
C LEU A 202 -5.60 18.99 2.73
N ARG A 203 -6.64 19.71 3.17
CA ARG A 203 -6.46 20.92 4.00
C ARG A 203 -5.73 20.65 5.32
N ARG A 204 -5.83 19.42 5.83
CA ARG A 204 -5.28 19.06 7.13
C ARG A 204 -3.85 18.53 7.06
N TYR A 205 -3.50 17.81 5.99
CA TYR A 205 -2.27 17.01 5.93
C TYR A 205 -1.35 17.30 4.72
N ALA A 206 -1.70 18.24 3.84
CA ALA A 206 -0.87 18.68 2.72
C ALA A 206 -0.35 20.11 2.94
#